data_AF-A0A2G2MCW1-F1
#
_entry.id   AF-A0A2G2MCW1-F1
#
_cell.length_a   1.000
_cell.length_b   1.000
_cell.length_c   1.000
_cell.angle_alpha   90.00
_cell.angle_beta   90.00
_cell.angle_gamma   90.00
#
_symmetry.space_group_name_H-M   'P 1'
#
loop_
_entity.id
_entity.type
_entity.pdbx_description
1 polymer ?
#
loop_
_entity_poly.entity_id
_entity_poly.type
_entity_poly.pdbx_seq_one_letter_code
_entity_poly.pdbx_strand_id
1 'polypeptide(L)'
;MLILRFGWRGWNELMLFQKDLIINNETYTLEWSEKEINSIIKFERLASEFKTLTRDIDFSKIACKISATIKQPIEVKSELLDNNNISILLHKMRPFILQKESTFLPKVCKILSREIKDEHSRKFIKQAIKVYITEQNKTINSDEVFKLWINSSEYHYDEEKIFEIDRLLEFIPQNLFIYLMHEVIIRKTNSIIKILEIVDAILNHRKIGVVIPLSSTLK
;
A
#
# COMPACT_ATOMS: atom_id res chain seq x y z
N MET A 1 14.27 -14.95 21.59
CA MET A 1 15.69 -15.36 21.55
C MET A 1 16.03 -15.64 20.09
N LEU A 2 16.71 -14.71 19.42
CA LEU A 2 17.17 -14.88 18.04
C LEU A 2 18.30 -15.92 18.04
N ILE A 3 18.11 -17.03 17.33
CA ILE A 3 19.16 -18.04 17.17
C ILE A 3 19.76 -17.86 15.78
N LEU A 4 20.94 -17.24 15.72
CA LEU A 4 21.79 -17.25 14.53
C LEU A 4 22.48 -18.63 14.47
N ARG A 5 22.09 -19.50 13.55
CA ARG A 5 22.80 -20.75 13.27
C ARG A 5 23.76 -20.54 12.10
N PHE A 6 25.07 -20.58 12.39
CA PHE A 6 26.11 -20.63 11.36
C PHE A 6 26.39 -22.08 10.99
N GLY A 7 25.93 -22.52 9.82
CA GLY A 7 26.24 -23.83 9.25
C GLY A 7 27.34 -23.71 8.18
N TRP A 8 28.52 -24.26 8.46
CA TRP A 8 29.65 -24.34 7.52
C TRP A 8 29.38 -25.42 6.46
N ARG A 9 29.12 -25.02 5.20
CA ARG A 9 29.32 -25.84 3.98
C ARG A 9 29.39 -24.93 2.73
N GLY A 10 30.58 -24.84 2.15
CA GLY A 10 30.81 -24.59 0.71
C GLY A 10 30.44 -23.23 0.14
N TRP A 11 31.40 -22.30 0.10
CA TRP A 11 31.62 -21.23 -0.90
C TRP A 11 30.38 -20.78 -1.72
N ASN A 12 29.48 -20.09 -1.05
CA ASN A 12 28.63 -18.98 -1.52
C ASN A 12 28.06 -18.31 -0.26
N GLU A 13 28.97 -17.76 0.56
CA GLU A 13 28.63 -16.99 1.76
C GLU A 13 27.90 -15.72 1.35
N LEU A 14 26.57 -15.70 1.42
CA LEU A 14 25.73 -14.49 1.52
C LEU A 14 24.30 -14.84 2.02
N MET A 15 24.13 -15.88 2.83
CA MET A 15 22.88 -16.17 3.54
C MET A 15 22.99 -15.64 4.97
N LEU A 16 22.17 -14.65 5.34
CA LEU A 16 22.30 -13.93 6.62
C LEU A 16 21.04 -13.91 7.48
N PHE A 17 19.89 -14.38 7.00
CA PHE A 17 18.70 -14.53 7.84
C PHE A 17 17.85 -15.74 7.43
N GLN A 18 17.59 -16.63 8.40
CA GLN A 18 16.68 -17.75 8.25
C GLN A 18 15.66 -17.73 9.38
N LYS A 19 14.37 -17.90 9.06
CA LYS A 19 13.30 -17.92 10.07
C LYS A 19 12.14 -18.80 9.67
N ASP A 20 11.65 -19.60 10.62
CA ASP A 20 10.44 -20.39 10.43
C ASP A 20 9.18 -19.57 10.74
N LEU A 21 8.24 -19.61 9.81
CA LEU A 21 6.91 -19.02 9.90
C LEU A 21 5.87 -20.13 9.87
N ILE A 22 4.91 -20.09 10.80
CA ILE A 22 3.83 -21.08 10.85
C ILE A 22 2.54 -20.44 10.35
N ILE A 23 1.98 -20.96 9.25
CA ILE A 23 0.69 -20.56 8.68
C ILE A 23 -0.16 -21.81 8.58
N ASN A 24 -1.38 -21.80 9.12
CA ASN A 24 -2.31 -22.95 9.06
C ASN A 24 -1.70 -24.30 9.53
N ASN A 25 -0.83 -24.26 10.54
CA ASN A 25 -0.06 -25.40 11.07
C ASN A 25 1.00 -25.98 10.11
N GLU A 26 1.25 -25.34 8.98
CA GLU A 26 2.38 -25.63 8.10
C GLU A 26 3.54 -24.69 8.39
N THR A 27 4.76 -25.22 8.35
CA THR A 27 5.99 -24.45 8.58
C THR A 27 6.63 -24.05 7.27
N TYR A 28 6.89 -22.75 7.13
CA TYR A 28 7.55 -22.12 6.00
C TYR A 28 8.87 -21.54 6.47
N THR A 29 9.98 -22.05 5.95
CA THR A 29 11.30 -21.48 6.21
C THR A 29 11.51 -20.29 5.26
N LEU A 30 11.72 -19.12 5.83
CA LEU A 30 12.01 -17.87 5.14
C LEU A 30 13.52 -17.66 5.10
N GLU A 31 14.06 -17.42 3.91
CA GLU A 31 15.48 -17.13 3.72
C GLU A 31 15.66 -15.77 3.04
N TRP A 32 16.41 -14.88 3.69
CA TRP A 32 16.64 -13.52 3.20
C TRP A 32 18.12 -13.13 3.22
N SER A 33 18.52 -12.37 2.20
CA SER A 33 19.79 -11.65 2.22
C SER A 33 19.77 -10.53 3.24
N GLU A 34 20.95 -10.06 3.67
CA GLU A 34 21.08 -8.94 4.62
C GLU A 34 20.33 -7.69 4.17
N LYS A 35 20.41 -7.37 2.86
CA LYS A 35 19.70 -6.22 2.27
C LYS A 35 18.18 -6.36 2.38
N GLU A 36 17.67 -7.57 2.21
CA GLU A 36 16.23 -7.85 2.26
C GLU A 36 15.72 -7.75 3.70
N ILE A 37 16.39 -8.40 4.67
CA ILE A 37 15.99 -8.30 6.08
C ILE A 37 16.09 -6.84 6.58
N ASN A 38 17.12 -6.09 6.19
CA ASN A 38 17.22 -4.67 6.52
C ASN A 38 16.07 -3.85 5.92
N SER A 39 15.62 -4.20 4.72
CA SER A 39 14.44 -3.58 4.10
C SER A 39 13.15 -3.92 4.84
N ILE A 40 12.99 -5.16 5.31
CA ILE A 40 11.83 -5.63 6.10
C ILE A 40 11.80 -4.96 7.48
N ILE A 41 12.93 -4.90 8.20
CA ILE A 41 13.04 -4.24 9.51
C ILE A 41 12.75 -2.73 9.38
N LYS A 42 13.33 -2.08 8.35
CA LYS A 42 13.07 -0.66 8.11
C LYS A 42 11.60 -0.41 7.74
N PHE A 43 10.99 -1.32 6.97
CA PHE A 43 9.56 -1.23 6.64
C PHE A 43 8.70 -1.34 7.90
N GLU A 44 8.95 -2.33 8.77
CA GLU A 44 8.23 -2.50 10.04
C GLU A 44 8.25 -1.21 10.85
N ARG A 45 9.44 -0.66 11.12
CA ARG A 45 9.59 0.55 11.92
C ARG A 45 8.78 1.72 11.35
N LEU A 46 8.96 2.03 10.06
CA LEU A 46 8.28 3.15 9.43
C LEU A 46 6.77 2.92 9.35
N ALA A 47 6.32 1.69 9.06
CA ALA A 47 4.90 1.38 8.95
C ALA A 47 4.21 1.39 10.32
N SER A 48 4.91 1.03 11.40
CA SER A 48 4.42 1.14 12.77
C SER A 48 4.24 2.61 13.19
N GLU A 49 5.20 3.48 12.87
CA GLU A 49 5.07 4.93 13.03
C GLU A 49 3.87 5.47 12.21
N PHE A 50 3.75 5.03 10.95
CA PHE A 50 2.67 5.44 10.05
C PHE A 50 1.28 4.97 10.54
N LYS A 51 1.17 3.73 11.02
CA LYS A 51 -0.08 3.19 11.60
C LYS A 51 -0.56 4.03 12.77
N THR A 52 0.36 4.50 13.62
CA THR A 52 0.02 5.34 14.77
C THR A 52 -0.58 6.66 14.31
N LEU A 53 0.06 7.35 13.36
CA LEU A 53 -0.46 8.58 12.76
C LEU A 53 -1.87 8.38 12.16
N THR A 54 -2.11 7.28 11.46
CA THR A 54 -3.38 7.04 10.78
C THR A 54 -4.55 6.76 11.71
N ARG A 55 -4.31 6.46 13.00
CA ARG A 55 -5.38 6.24 13.99
C ARG A 55 -6.11 7.53 14.35
N ASP A 56 -5.40 8.66 14.29
CA ASP A 56 -5.96 9.96 14.63
C ASP A 56 -6.71 10.60 13.46
N ILE A 57 -6.64 9.97 12.27
CA ILE A 57 -7.30 10.45 11.05
C ILE A 57 -8.61 9.68 10.87
N ASP A 58 -9.71 10.41 10.93
CA ASP A 58 -11.04 9.86 10.70
C ASP A 58 -11.35 9.77 9.20
N PHE A 59 -10.97 8.67 8.57
CA PHE A 59 -11.27 8.41 7.17
C PHE A 59 -12.77 8.24 6.89
N SER A 60 -13.62 8.01 7.90
CA SER A 60 -15.08 7.85 7.70
C SER A 60 -15.77 9.14 7.25
N LYS A 61 -15.12 10.29 7.45
CA LYS A 61 -15.56 11.60 6.99
C LYS A 61 -15.33 11.84 5.50
N ILE A 62 -14.59 10.95 4.81
CA ILE A 62 -14.44 11.07 3.36
C ILE A 62 -15.67 10.47 2.69
N ALA A 63 -16.49 11.32 2.08
CA ALA A 63 -17.72 10.92 1.42
C ALA A 63 -17.89 11.65 0.10
N CYS A 64 -18.52 11.00 -0.88
CA CYS A 64 -18.91 11.64 -2.13
C CYS A 64 -20.38 11.34 -2.41
N LYS A 65 -21.14 12.40 -2.68
CA LYS A 65 -22.52 12.31 -3.14
C LYS A 65 -22.61 12.89 -4.55
N ILE A 66 -23.08 12.06 -5.47
CA ILE A 66 -23.35 12.44 -6.85
C ILE A 66 -24.87 12.47 -7.02
N SER A 67 -25.41 13.59 -7.46
CA SER A 67 -26.83 13.75 -7.79
C SER A 67 -26.99 14.27 -9.21
N ALA A 68 -27.92 13.67 -9.94
CA ALA A 68 -28.23 14.04 -11.31
C ALA A 68 -29.75 14.22 -11.47
N THR A 69 -30.14 15.35 -12.03
CA THR A 69 -31.53 15.63 -12.42
C THR A 69 -31.58 15.79 -13.93
N ILE A 70 -32.63 15.25 -14.57
CA ILE A 70 -32.82 15.36 -16.01
C ILE A 70 -32.78 16.85 -16.43
N LYS A 71 -31.97 17.17 -17.45
CA LYS A 71 -31.74 18.53 -17.97
C LYS A 71 -31.08 19.52 -17.00
N GLN A 72 -30.50 19.04 -15.90
CA GLN A 72 -29.64 19.85 -15.02
C GLN A 72 -28.20 19.33 -15.07
N PRO A 73 -27.20 20.16 -14.75
CA PRO A 73 -25.84 19.71 -14.52
C PRO A 73 -25.78 18.63 -13.43
N ILE A 74 -24.82 17.71 -13.56
CA ILE A 74 -24.52 16.75 -12.50
C ILE A 74 -23.91 17.52 -11.32
N GLU A 75 -24.50 17.38 -10.14
CA GLU A 75 -23.96 17.94 -8.91
C GLU A 75 -23.11 16.89 -8.21
N VAL A 76 -21.85 17.23 -7.91
CA VAL A 76 -20.96 16.44 -7.08
C VAL A 76 -20.70 17.22 -5.80
N LYS A 77 -20.93 16.58 -4.64
CA LYS A 77 -20.55 17.11 -3.33
C LYS A 77 -19.62 16.10 -2.66
N SER A 78 -18.49 16.57 -2.16
CA SER A 78 -17.49 15.73 -1.52
C SER A 78 -17.11 16.29 -0.15
N GLU A 79 -17.11 15.43 0.85
CA GLU A 79 -16.49 15.64 2.14
C GLU A 79 -15.07 15.06 2.07
N LEU A 80 -14.07 15.89 2.34
CA LEU A 80 -12.66 15.57 2.16
C LEU A 80 -11.92 15.82 3.48
N LEU A 81 -10.79 15.14 3.67
CA LEU A 81 -9.84 15.50 4.73
C LEU A 81 -9.26 16.90 4.45
N ASP A 82 -8.86 17.58 5.51
CA ASP A 82 -8.15 18.84 5.35
C ASP A 82 -6.79 18.64 4.68
N ASN A 83 -6.36 19.66 3.95
CA ASN A 83 -5.14 19.62 3.15
C ASN A 83 -3.89 19.38 4.01
N ASN A 84 -3.87 19.83 5.27
CA ASN A 84 -2.72 19.63 6.16
C ASN A 84 -2.58 18.14 6.53
N ASN A 85 -3.69 17.49 6.90
CA ASN A 85 -3.70 16.06 7.21
C ASN A 85 -3.31 15.22 6.00
N ILE A 86 -3.77 15.58 4.80
CA ILE A 86 -3.36 14.90 3.56
C ILE A 86 -1.87 15.07 3.29
N SER A 87 -1.34 16.29 3.37
CA SER A 87 0.08 16.56 3.13
C SER A 87 0.97 15.80 4.13
N ILE A 88 0.61 15.81 5.42
CA ILE A 88 1.31 15.04 6.47
C ILE A 88 1.28 13.54 6.14
N LEU A 89 0.10 13.03 5.77
CA LEU A 89 -0.07 11.62 5.46
C LEU A 89 0.74 11.21 4.22
N LEU A 90 0.70 11.99 3.14
CA LEU A 90 1.49 11.74 1.93
C LEU A 90 2.98 11.79 2.22
N HIS A 91 3.45 12.77 3.00
CA HIS A 91 4.85 12.85 3.39
C HIS A 91 5.31 11.61 4.15
N LYS A 92 4.49 11.11 5.08
CA LYS A 92 4.77 9.89 5.85
C LYS A 92 4.57 8.60 5.04
N MET A 93 3.73 8.62 4.02
CA MET A 93 3.48 7.50 3.10
C MET A 93 4.59 7.36 2.04
N ARG A 94 5.32 8.44 1.74
CA ARG A 94 6.39 8.52 0.72
C ARG A 94 7.32 7.29 0.69
N PRO A 95 7.86 6.77 1.82
CA PRO A 95 8.78 5.63 1.82
C PRO A 95 8.20 4.34 1.24
N PHE A 96 6.87 4.22 1.21
CA PHE A 96 6.15 3.01 0.76
C PHE A 96 5.70 3.10 -0.69
N ILE A 97 5.59 4.31 -1.25
CA ILE A 97 5.04 4.55 -2.59
C ILE A 97 6.09 4.94 -3.64
N LEU A 98 7.26 5.43 -3.22
CA LEU A 98 8.34 5.79 -4.14
C LEU A 98 9.23 4.58 -4.47
N GLN A 99 9.41 4.33 -5.77
CA GLN A 99 10.11 3.13 -6.27
C GLN A 99 11.58 3.03 -5.85
N LYS A 100 12.27 4.15 -5.63
CA LYS A 100 13.70 4.16 -5.27
C LYS A 100 13.94 3.71 -3.83
N GLU A 101 12.92 3.79 -2.98
CA GLU A 101 13.01 3.46 -1.56
C GLU A 101 13.20 1.96 -1.35
N SER A 102 13.93 1.60 -0.29
CA SER A 102 14.10 0.20 0.13
C SER A 102 12.81 -0.39 0.69
N THR A 103 11.95 0.47 1.26
CA THR A 103 10.66 0.13 1.87
C THR A 103 9.47 0.24 0.91
N PHE A 104 9.74 0.44 -0.38
CA PHE A 104 8.69 0.50 -1.41
C PHE A 104 7.82 -0.76 -1.34
N LEU A 105 6.50 -0.57 -1.17
CA LEU A 105 5.56 -1.64 -0.83
C LEU A 105 5.62 -2.83 -1.81
N PRO A 106 5.63 -2.64 -3.15
CA PRO A 106 5.80 -3.75 -4.08
C PRO A 106 7.12 -4.52 -3.93
N LYS A 107 8.23 -3.87 -3.55
CA LYS A 107 9.50 -4.59 -3.27
C LYS A 107 9.35 -5.47 -2.02
N VAL A 108 8.77 -4.92 -0.95
CA VAL A 108 8.51 -5.66 0.28
C VAL A 108 7.58 -6.85 0.01
N CYS A 109 6.47 -6.64 -0.68
CA CYS A 109 5.56 -7.71 -1.09
C CYS A 109 6.26 -8.78 -1.96
N LYS A 110 7.18 -8.38 -2.85
CA LYS A 110 7.96 -9.32 -3.67
C LYS A 110 8.89 -10.19 -2.80
N ILE A 111 9.56 -9.60 -1.81
CA ILE A 111 10.39 -10.34 -0.84
C ILE A 111 9.52 -11.36 -0.07
N LEU A 112 8.37 -10.92 0.47
CA LEU A 112 7.47 -11.77 1.23
C LEU A 112 6.89 -12.92 0.39
N SER A 113 6.39 -12.62 -0.81
CA SER A 113 5.71 -13.59 -1.68
C SER A 113 6.63 -14.60 -2.37
N ARG A 114 7.96 -14.39 -2.30
CA ARG A 114 8.96 -15.38 -2.72
C ARG A 114 9.05 -16.53 -1.74
N GLU A 115 9.03 -16.22 -0.45
CA GLU A 115 9.25 -17.20 0.63
C GLU A 115 7.94 -17.81 1.13
N ILE A 116 6.86 -17.03 1.20
CA ILE A 116 5.54 -17.52 1.61
C ILE A 116 4.91 -18.27 0.45
N LYS A 117 4.88 -19.61 0.51
CA LYS A 117 4.35 -20.47 -0.55
C LYS A 117 2.84 -20.71 -0.46
N ASP A 118 2.22 -20.45 0.68
CA ASP A 118 0.77 -20.52 0.88
C ASP A 118 0.01 -19.67 -0.16
N GLU A 119 -0.92 -20.29 -0.90
CA GLU A 119 -1.59 -19.65 -2.02
C GLU A 119 -2.48 -18.48 -1.57
N HIS A 120 -3.17 -18.63 -0.43
CA HIS A 120 -4.07 -17.61 0.11
C HIS A 120 -3.29 -16.36 0.52
N SER A 121 -2.19 -16.54 1.24
CA SER A 121 -1.29 -15.47 1.64
C SER A 121 -0.66 -14.78 0.43
N ARG A 122 -0.23 -15.52 -0.60
CA ARG A 122 0.29 -14.93 -1.84
C ARG A 122 -0.75 -14.13 -2.60
N LYS A 123 -1.99 -14.62 -2.68
CA LYS A 123 -3.11 -13.89 -3.30
C LYS A 123 -3.37 -12.57 -2.54
N PHE A 124 -3.41 -12.63 -1.21
CA PHE A 124 -3.58 -11.45 -0.36
C PHE A 124 -2.46 -10.41 -0.56
N ILE A 125 -1.19 -10.84 -0.52
CA ILE A 125 -0.02 -9.97 -0.74
C ILE A 125 -0.06 -9.32 -2.12
N LYS A 126 -0.49 -10.04 -3.15
CA LYS A 126 -0.62 -9.50 -4.52
C LYS A 126 -1.76 -8.48 -4.62
N GLN A 127 -2.87 -8.70 -3.92
CA GLN A 127 -4.01 -7.78 -3.92
C GLN A 127 -3.69 -6.46 -3.23
N ALA A 128 -2.83 -6.46 -2.20
CA ALA A 128 -2.37 -5.26 -1.51
C ALA A 128 -1.64 -4.23 -2.41
N ILE A 129 -1.26 -4.60 -3.64
CA ILE A 129 -0.54 -3.73 -4.56
C ILE A 129 -1.49 -3.05 -5.58
N LYS A 130 -2.68 -3.61 -5.81
CA LYS A 130 -3.52 -3.23 -6.95
C LYS A 130 -4.66 -2.33 -6.52
N VAL A 131 -4.68 -1.12 -7.08
CA VAL A 131 -5.83 -0.22 -7.01
C VAL A 131 -6.34 -0.01 -8.43
N TYR A 132 -7.61 -0.34 -8.68
CA TYR A 132 -8.28 -0.14 -9.96
C TYR A 132 -9.54 0.71 -9.76
N ILE A 133 -9.78 1.61 -10.71
CA ILE A 133 -11.08 2.26 -10.92
C ILE A 133 -11.63 1.68 -12.22
N THR A 134 -12.79 1.03 -12.15
CA THR A 134 -13.49 0.48 -13.32
C THR A 134 -14.57 1.45 -13.76
N GLU A 135 -14.47 1.94 -15.00
CA GLU A 135 -15.52 2.70 -15.68
C GLU A 135 -15.82 2.04 -17.02
N GLN A 136 -17.07 1.63 -17.26
CA GLN A 136 -17.59 1.19 -18.57
C GLN A 136 -16.64 0.29 -19.40
N ASN A 137 -16.17 -0.82 -18.81
CA ASN A 137 -15.21 -1.78 -19.42
C ASN A 137 -13.78 -1.28 -19.67
N LYS A 138 -13.43 -0.06 -19.26
CA LYS A 138 -12.04 0.41 -19.17
C LYS A 138 -11.58 0.39 -17.72
N THR A 139 -10.47 -0.29 -17.48
CA THR A 139 -9.81 -0.28 -16.17
C THR A 139 -8.79 0.84 -16.18
N ILE A 140 -9.08 1.94 -15.49
CA ILE A 140 -8.09 2.99 -15.27
C ILE A 140 -7.19 2.51 -14.15
N ASN A 141 -5.88 2.46 -14.43
CA ASN A 141 -4.88 2.14 -13.43
C ASN A 141 -4.75 3.33 -12.47
N SER A 142 -5.56 3.33 -11.41
CA SER A 142 -5.57 4.42 -10.42
C SER A 142 -4.22 4.62 -9.72
N ASP A 143 -3.33 3.62 -9.78
CA ASP A 143 -1.96 3.73 -9.29
C ASP A 143 -1.07 4.61 -10.20
N GLU A 144 -1.33 4.64 -11.51
CA GLU A 144 -0.65 5.53 -12.45
C GLU A 144 -1.14 6.96 -12.31
N VAL A 145 -2.47 7.15 -12.28
CA VAL A 145 -3.07 8.48 -12.06
C VAL A 145 -2.64 9.07 -10.71
N PHE A 146 -2.63 8.25 -9.65
CA PHE A 146 -2.13 8.68 -8.35
C PHE A 146 -0.65 9.07 -8.39
N LYS A 147 0.20 8.31 -9.10
CA LYS A 147 1.62 8.67 -9.26
C LYS A 147 1.80 9.97 -10.05
N LEU A 148 1.01 10.19 -11.09
CA LEU A 148 1.02 11.44 -11.84
C LEU A 148 0.68 12.60 -10.90
N TRP A 149 -0.42 12.47 -10.17
CA TRP A 149 -0.91 13.47 -9.24
C TRP A 149 0.09 13.80 -8.13
N ILE A 150 0.57 12.80 -7.36
CA ILE A 150 1.54 13.08 -6.27
C ILE A 150 2.83 13.71 -6.79
N ASN A 151 3.26 13.35 -8.01
CA ASN A 151 4.45 13.94 -8.57
C ASN A 151 4.17 15.40 -8.95
N SER A 152 3.08 15.66 -9.67
CA SER A 152 2.72 17.00 -10.14
C SER A 152 2.42 17.98 -9.00
N SER A 153 1.77 17.54 -7.92
CA SER A 153 1.30 18.41 -6.85
C SER A 153 2.17 18.43 -5.59
N GLU A 154 2.88 17.34 -5.26
CA GLU A 154 3.53 17.22 -3.93
C GLU A 154 5.06 17.06 -3.97
N TYR A 155 5.63 16.36 -4.98
CA TYR A 155 7.03 15.94 -4.89
C TYR A 155 7.97 16.59 -5.91
N HIS A 156 7.55 16.70 -7.17
CA HIS A 156 8.38 17.18 -8.26
C HIS A 156 7.50 17.97 -9.23
N TYR A 157 7.56 19.30 -9.14
CA TYR A 157 6.88 20.18 -10.09
C TYR A 157 7.36 19.85 -11.51
N ASP A 158 6.55 19.04 -12.21
CA ASP A 158 6.87 18.40 -13.47
C ASP A 158 5.77 18.83 -14.43
N GLU A 159 6.11 19.77 -15.32
CA GLU A 159 5.17 20.46 -16.19
C GLU A 159 4.39 19.50 -17.09
N GLU A 160 5.02 18.41 -17.55
CA GLU A 160 4.36 17.39 -18.36
C GLU A 160 3.27 16.67 -17.57
N LYS A 161 3.56 16.32 -16.31
CA LYS A 161 2.58 15.65 -15.44
C LYS A 161 1.45 16.58 -15.00
N ILE A 162 1.75 17.86 -14.79
CA ILE A 162 0.73 18.88 -14.52
C ILE A 162 -0.23 18.95 -15.71
N PHE A 163 0.30 19.04 -16.93
CA PHE A 163 -0.51 19.06 -18.14
C PHE A 163 -1.38 17.80 -18.29
N GLU A 164 -0.86 16.61 -17.96
CA GLU A 164 -1.67 15.39 -17.97
C GLU A 164 -2.80 15.40 -16.94
N ILE A 165 -2.56 15.92 -15.73
CA ILE A 165 -3.60 16.09 -14.71
C ILE A 165 -4.64 17.12 -15.15
N ASP A 166 -4.21 18.25 -15.72
CA ASP A 166 -5.12 19.29 -16.20
C ASP A 166 -6.05 18.73 -17.28
N ARG A 167 -5.54 17.92 -18.21
CA ARG A 167 -6.36 17.22 -19.21
C ARG A 167 -7.37 16.25 -18.59
N LEU A 168 -7.02 15.56 -17.52
CA LEU A 168 -7.98 14.69 -16.81
C LEU A 168 -9.10 15.53 -16.15
N LEU A 169 -8.75 16.70 -15.62
CA LEU A 169 -9.68 17.62 -14.97
C LEU A 169 -10.61 18.34 -15.97
N GLU A 170 -10.32 18.34 -17.27
CA GLU A 170 -11.27 18.80 -18.31
C GLU A 170 -12.54 17.94 -18.37
N PHE A 171 -12.45 16.66 -18.00
CA PHE A 171 -13.55 15.69 -18.11
C PHE A 171 -14.19 15.33 -16.77
N ILE A 172 -13.47 15.57 -15.65
CA ILE A 172 -13.89 15.15 -14.32
C ILE A 172 -13.92 16.37 -13.39
N PRO A 173 -15.04 16.62 -12.66
CA PRO A 173 -15.08 17.67 -11.65
C PRO A 173 -13.93 17.54 -10.66
N GLN A 174 -13.24 18.64 -10.39
CA GLN A 174 -12.05 18.64 -9.52
C GLN A 174 -12.30 18.01 -8.15
N ASN A 175 -13.46 18.27 -7.56
CA ASN A 175 -13.84 17.70 -6.27
C ASN A 175 -14.02 16.18 -6.32
N LEU A 176 -14.56 15.63 -7.42
CA LEU A 176 -14.62 14.19 -7.66
C LEU A 176 -13.22 13.60 -7.81
N PHE A 177 -12.35 14.27 -8.56
CA PHE A 177 -10.96 13.82 -8.75
C PHE A 177 -10.20 13.75 -7.41
N ILE A 178 -10.28 14.79 -6.58
CA ILE A 178 -9.62 14.80 -5.27
C ILE A 178 -10.20 13.74 -4.33
N TYR A 179 -11.52 13.53 -4.35
CA TYR A 179 -12.14 12.42 -3.64
C TYR A 179 -11.56 11.05 -4.07
N LEU A 180 -11.41 10.82 -5.37
CA LEU A 180 -10.82 9.59 -5.89
C LEU A 180 -9.35 9.43 -5.45
N MET A 181 -8.58 10.53 -5.37
CA MET A 181 -7.21 10.47 -4.85
C MET A 181 -7.19 10.12 -3.36
N HIS A 182 -8.10 10.67 -2.56
CA HIS A 182 -8.24 10.32 -1.14
C HIS A 182 -8.63 8.83 -0.96
N GLU A 183 -9.51 8.30 -1.81
CA GLU A 183 -9.82 6.86 -1.85
C GLU A 183 -8.57 6.00 -2.13
N VAL A 184 -7.73 6.40 -3.09
CA VAL A 184 -6.47 5.70 -3.38
C VAL A 184 -5.54 5.74 -2.17
N ILE A 185 -5.43 6.90 -1.52
CA ILE A 185 -4.66 7.08 -0.29
C ILE A 185 -5.13 6.11 0.81
N ILE A 186 -6.44 6.05 1.09
CA ILE A 186 -7.02 5.13 2.09
C ILE A 186 -6.65 3.68 1.76
N ARG A 187 -6.82 3.27 0.49
CA ARG A 187 -6.50 1.91 0.05
C ARG A 187 -5.02 1.58 0.21
N LYS A 188 -4.13 2.52 -0.09
CA LYS A 188 -2.68 2.36 0.12
C LYS A 188 -2.34 2.28 1.61
N THR A 189 -2.93 3.14 2.44
CA THR A 189 -2.79 3.08 3.91
C THR A 189 -3.16 1.71 4.45
N ASN A 190 -4.35 1.21 4.08
CA ASN A 190 -4.82 -0.11 4.50
C ASN A 190 -3.88 -1.23 4.04
N SER A 191 -3.33 -1.11 2.83
CA SER A 191 -2.39 -2.10 2.29
C SER A 191 -1.07 -2.10 3.05
N ILE A 192 -0.53 -0.93 3.41
CA ILE A 192 0.68 -0.80 4.24
C ILE A 192 0.45 -1.45 5.62
N ILE A 193 -0.68 -1.14 6.27
CA ILE A 193 -1.01 -1.68 7.61
C ILE A 193 -1.18 -3.20 7.56
N LYS A 194 -1.83 -3.74 6.52
CA LYS A 194 -2.00 -5.20 6.35
C LYS A 194 -0.66 -5.91 6.13
N ILE A 195 0.23 -5.34 5.33
CA ILE A 195 1.57 -5.91 5.13
C ILE A 195 2.41 -5.79 6.41
N LEU A 196 2.26 -4.72 7.18
CA LEU A 196 2.88 -4.59 8.49
C LEU A 196 2.46 -5.73 9.42
N GLU A 197 1.20 -6.15 9.44
CA GLU A 197 0.76 -7.27 10.29
C GLU A 197 1.46 -8.59 9.94
N ILE A 198 1.69 -8.85 8.65
CA ILE A 198 2.47 -10.02 8.20
C ILE A 198 3.92 -9.87 8.64
N VAL A 199 4.53 -8.71 8.42
CA VAL A 199 5.92 -8.44 8.79
C VAL A 199 6.13 -8.55 10.30
N ASP A 200 5.24 -7.97 11.10
CA ASP A 200 5.24 -8.05 12.56
C ASP A 200 5.14 -9.50 13.04
N ALA A 201 4.22 -10.28 12.44
CA ALA A 201 4.07 -11.69 12.79
C ALA A 201 5.33 -12.50 12.48
N ILE A 202 5.97 -12.23 11.33
CA ILE A 202 7.25 -12.83 10.98
C ILE A 202 8.33 -12.40 11.97
N LEU A 203 8.54 -11.12 12.22
CA LEU A 203 9.63 -10.64 13.07
C LEU A 203 9.46 -11.03 14.54
N ASN A 204 8.24 -11.07 15.05
CA ASN A 204 7.93 -11.30 16.47
C ASN A 204 7.40 -12.70 16.80
N HIS A 205 7.49 -13.67 15.87
CA HIS A 205 7.08 -15.07 16.07
C HIS A 205 5.62 -15.25 16.47
N ARG A 206 4.72 -14.40 15.95
CA ARG A 206 3.29 -14.56 16.21
C ARG A 206 2.69 -15.51 15.17
N LYS A 207 1.77 -16.38 15.60
CA LYS A 207 1.01 -17.24 14.68
C LYS A 207 0.14 -16.35 13.80
N ILE A 208 0.27 -16.44 12.48
CA ILE A 208 -0.65 -15.78 11.56
C ILE A 208 -1.93 -16.61 11.53
N GLY A 209 -3.00 -16.11 12.14
CA GLY A 209 -4.35 -16.67 11.98
C GLY A 209 -4.83 -16.51 10.54
N VAL A 210 -5.79 -17.32 10.11
CA VAL A 210 -6.34 -17.33 8.74
C VAL A 210 -6.56 -15.91 8.24
N VAL A 211 -5.77 -15.48 7.25
CA VAL A 211 -5.97 -14.21 6.56
C VAL A 211 -7.14 -14.42 5.60
N ILE A 212 -8.36 -14.16 6.09
CA ILE A 212 -9.56 -14.23 5.26
C ILE A 212 -9.44 -13.10 4.24
N PRO A 213 -9.39 -13.39 2.92
CA PRO A 213 -9.54 -12.34 1.94
C PRO A 213 -10.94 -11.75 2.12
N LEU A 214 -11.02 -10.46 2.45
CA LEU A 214 -12.29 -9.74 2.45
C LEU A 214 -12.86 -9.85 1.03
N SER A 215 -13.87 -10.71 0.89
CA SER A 215 -14.88 -10.51 -0.13
C SER A 215 -15.37 -9.07 0.01
N SER A 216 -15.63 -8.44 -1.12
CA SER A 216 -16.23 -7.13 -1.25
C SER A 216 -17.47 -6.98 -0.35
N THR A 217 -17.29 -6.51 0.88
CA THR A 217 -18.33 -5.98 1.74
C THR A 217 -18.08 -4.50 1.94
N LEU A 218 -18.30 -3.75 0.87
CA LEU A 218 -18.98 -2.48 0.96
C LEU A 218 -20.31 -2.70 0.23
N LYS A 219 -21.36 -2.91 1.02
CA LYS A 219 -22.73 -2.57 0.65
C LYS A 219 -22.94 -1.10 0.96
#